data_AF-A0A916VCA3-F1
#
_entry.id   AF-A0A916VCA3-F1
#
_cell.length_a   1.000
_cell.length_b   1.000
_cell.length_c   1.000
_cell.angle_alpha   90.00
_cell.angle_beta   90.00
_cell.angle_gamma   90.00
#
_symmetry.space_group_name_H-M   'P 1'
#
loop_
_entity.id
_entity.type
_entity.pdbx_description
1 polymer ?
#
loop_
_entity_poly.entity_id
_entity_poly.type
_entity_poly.pdbx_seq_one_letter_code
_entity_poly.pdbx_strand_id
1 'polypeptide(L)'
;MEKKFIGDRITELRIKKNVSEYQMSLDLGKNKSYIQSISSGRSLPTMENFLEICEYLEVTPCQFFDTALHNLPLYEKAADLLKQLDDEDMIAVISILHRLAARHK
;
A
#
# COMPACT_ATOMS: atom_id res chain seq x y z
N MET A 1 12.16 -5.36 2.03
CA MET A 1 11.01 -5.69 1.17
C MET A 1 11.53 -6.44 -0.04
N GLU A 2 11.08 -7.67 -0.29
CA GLU A 2 11.59 -8.51 -1.37
C GLU A 2 10.97 -8.14 -2.72
N LYS A 3 11.67 -8.38 -3.84
CA LYS A 3 11.15 -8.08 -5.20
C LYS A 3 9.78 -8.71 -5.48
N LYS A 4 9.52 -9.86 -4.88
CA LYS A 4 8.24 -10.58 -5.00
C LYS A 4 7.06 -9.82 -4.41
N PHE A 5 7.30 -8.98 -3.40
CA PHE A 5 6.27 -8.17 -2.74
C PHE A 5 5.46 -7.34 -3.73
N ILE A 6 6.12 -6.67 -4.68
CA ILE A 6 5.44 -5.82 -5.67
C ILE A 6 4.46 -6.66 -6.51
N GLY A 7 4.91 -7.83 -6.97
CA GLY A 7 4.09 -8.75 -7.76
C GLY A 7 2.92 -9.32 -6.98
N ASP A 8 3.15 -9.74 -5.73
CA ASP A 8 2.13 -10.27 -4.83
C ASP A 8 1.08 -9.19 -4.51
N ARG A 9 1.51 -7.94 -4.27
CA ARG A 9 0.62 -6.81 -3.94
C ARG A 9 -0.21 -6.36 -5.14
N ILE A 10 0.37 -6.31 -6.34
CA ILE A 10 -0.39 -6.07 -7.58
C ILE A 10 -1.45 -7.16 -7.75
N THR A 11 -1.11 -8.41 -7.46
CA THR A 11 -2.03 -9.55 -7.55
C THR A 11 -3.19 -9.43 -6.57
N GLU A 12 -2.92 -9.08 -5.32
CA GLU A 12 -3.95 -8.85 -4.31
C GLU A 12 -4.93 -7.73 -4.72
N LEU A 13 -4.38 -6.56 -5.07
CA LEU A 13 -5.18 -5.36 -5.38
C LEU A 13 -6.00 -5.54 -6.67
N ARG A 14 -5.44 -6.16 -7.72
CA ARG A 14 -6.19 -6.41 -8.97
C ARG A 14 -7.33 -7.40 -8.77
N ILE A 15 -7.15 -8.42 -7.91
CA ILE A 15 -8.20 -9.38 -7.57
C ILE A 15 -9.31 -8.68 -6.80
N LYS A 16 -8.97 -7.79 -5.84
CA LYS A 16 -9.96 -6.96 -5.14
C LYS A 16 -10.75 -6.06 -6.09
N LYS A 17 -10.12 -5.56 -7.14
CA LYS A 17 -10.76 -4.79 -8.23
C LYS A 17 -11.48 -5.68 -9.27
N ASN A 18 -11.41 -7.01 -9.14
CA ASN A 18 -11.98 -7.99 -10.07
C ASN A 18 -11.43 -7.91 -11.50
N VAL A 19 -10.11 -7.75 -11.65
CA VAL A 19 -9.43 -7.61 -12.95
C VAL A 19 -8.36 -8.70 -13.14
N SER A 20 -8.32 -9.29 -14.35
CA SER A 20 -7.28 -10.25 -14.75
C SER A 20 -5.96 -9.56 -15.12
N GLU A 21 -4.84 -10.29 -15.07
CA GLU A 21 -3.53 -9.75 -15.49
C GLU A 21 -3.55 -9.31 -16.96
N TYR A 22 -4.25 -10.06 -17.80
CA TYR A 22 -4.43 -9.76 -19.21
C TYR A 22 -5.16 -8.43 -19.41
N GLN A 23 -6.33 -8.29 -18.77
CA GLN A 23 -7.15 -7.09 -18.87
C GLN A 23 -6.40 -5.87 -18.34
N MET A 24 -5.81 -5.96 -17.15
CA MET A 24 -5.03 -4.87 -16.56
C MET A 24 -3.85 -4.45 -17.45
N SER A 25 -3.18 -5.41 -18.11
CA SER A 25 -2.09 -5.08 -19.03
C SER A 25 -2.58 -4.26 -20.23
N LEU A 26 -3.76 -4.60 -20.78
CA LEU A 26 -4.36 -3.88 -21.89
C LEU A 26 -4.86 -2.49 -21.48
N ASP A 27 -5.49 -2.38 -20.31
CA ASP A 27 -6.01 -1.10 -19.81
C ASP A 27 -4.88 -0.10 -19.51
N LEU A 28 -3.70 -0.59 -19.11
CA LEU A 28 -2.47 0.21 -18.96
C LEU A 28 -1.78 0.51 -20.31
N GLY A 29 -2.36 0.13 -21.44
CA GLY A 29 -1.77 0.32 -22.76
C GLY A 29 -0.48 -0.48 -23.00
N LYS A 30 -0.25 -1.55 -22.22
CA LYS A 30 0.95 -2.40 -22.32
C LYS A 30 0.66 -3.69 -23.08
N ASN A 31 1.72 -4.46 -23.34
CA ASN A 31 1.57 -5.78 -23.95
C ASN A 31 0.85 -6.76 -23.00
N LYS A 32 0.17 -7.76 -23.57
CA LYS A 32 -0.67 -8.74 -22.84
C LYS A 32 0.00 -9.50 -21.68
N SER A 33 1.33 -9.55 -21.64
CA SER A 33 2.13 -10.26 -20.64
C SER A 33 2.74 -9.34 -19.58
N TYR A 34 2.48 -8.04 -19.65
CA TYR A 34 3.17 -7.05 -18.83
C TYR A 34 2.95 -7.27 -17.33
N ILE A 35 1.69 -7.31 -16.88
CA ILE A 35 1.37 -7.54 -15.46
C ILE A 35 1.80 -8.94 -15.03
N GLN A 36 1.62 -9.96 -15.89
CA GLN A 36 2.08 -11.31 -15.60
C GLN A 36 3.60 -11.38 -15.35
N SER A 37 4.39 -10.62 -16.11
CA SER A 37 5.84 -10.58 -15.95
C SER A 37 6.25 -9.97 -14.59
N ILE A 38 5.48 -9.00 -14.10
CA ILE A 38 5.68 -8.39 -12.79
C ILE A 38 5.21 -9.31 -11.67
N SER A 39 3.98 -9.85 -11.77
CA SER A 39 3.41 -10.74 -10.75
C SER A 39 4.20 -12.02 -10.59
N SER A 40 4.80 -12.55 -11.67
CA SER A 40 5.69 -13.71 -11.62
C SER A 40 7.12 -13.39 -11.14
N GLY A 41 7.43 -12.12 -10.85
CA GLY A 41 8.77 -11.67 -10.44
C GLY A 41 9.84 -11.70 -11.54
N ARG A 42 9.46 -11.85 -12.83
CA ARG A 42 10.41 -11.84 -13.95
C ARG A 42 10.94 -10.43 -14.24
N SER A 43 10.13 -9.41 -13.96
CA SER A 43 10.49 -8.01 -14.14
C SER A 43 9.96 -7.16 -13.00
N LEU A 44 10.53 -5.96 -12.83
CA LEU A 44 9.96 -4.90 -12.01
C LEU A 44 9.42 -3.78 -12.91
N PRO A 45 8.34 -3.09 -12.51
CA PRO A 45 7.94 -1.87 -13.20
C PRO A 45 9.02 -0.80 -13.02
N THR A 46 9.14 0.10 -14.00
CA THR A 46 9.81 1.39 -13.78
C THR A 46 9.01 2.21 -12.77
N MET A 47 9.61 3.23 -12.15
CA MET A 47 8.87 4.09 -11.21
C MET A 47 7.66 4.78 -11.85
N GLU A 48 7.78 5.21 -13.11
CA GLU A 48 6.65 5.77 -13.87
C GLU A 48 5.51 4.76 -14.03
N ASN A 49 5.82 3.55 -14.53
CA ASN A 49 4.81 2.50 -14.66
C ASN A 49 4.23 2.08 -13.30
N PHE A 50 5.01 2.14 -12.22
CA PHE A 50 4.52 1.85 -10.88
C PHE A 50 3.46 2.87 -10.44
N LEU A 51 3.67 4.16 -10.74
CA LEU A 51 2.67 5.20 -10.47
C LEU A 51 1.39 5.00 -11.30
N GLU A 52 1.53 4.65 -12.59
CA GLU A 52 0.38 4.27 -13.44
C GLU A 52 -0.39 3.07 -12.87
N ILE A 53 0.32 2.05 -12.37
CA ILE A 53 -0.27 0.88 -11.73
C ILE A 53 -1.02 1.29 -10.45
N CYS A 54 -0.43 2.15 -9.62
CA CYS A 54 -1.08 2.68 -8.42
C CYS A 54 -2.37 3.44 -8.74
N GLU A 55 -2.32 4.34 -9.73
CA GLU A 55 -3.50 5.08 -10.20
C GLU A 55 -4.59 4.14 -10.72
N TYR A 56 -4.23 3.17 -11.55
CA TYR A 56 -5.16 2.16 -12.06
C TYR A 56 -5.83 1.36 -10.93
N LEU A 57 -5.07 0.99 -9.90
CA LEU A 57 -5.54 0.24 -8.74
C LEU A 57 -6.24 1.10 -7.69
N GLU A 58 -6.36 2.41 -7.92
CA GLU A 58 -6.97 3.39 -7.00
C GLU A 58 -6.32 3.38 -5.61
N VAL A 59 -4.99 3.26 -5.56
CA VAL A 59 -4.21 3.33 -4.33
C VAL A 59 -3.07 4.34 -4.46
N THR A 60 -2.74 5.03 -3.38
CA THR A 60 -1.48 5.79 -3.32
C THR A 60 -0.28 4.85 -3.19
N PRO A 61 0.95 5.27 -3.56
CA PRO A 61 2.15 4.49 -3.29
C PRO A 61 2.30 4.07 -1.82
N CYS A 62 1.94 4.96 -0.89
CA CYS A 62 1.96 4.65 0.54
C CYS A 62 1.00 3.49 0.88
N GLN A 63 -0.25 3.56 0.40
CA GLN A 63 -1.24 2.49 0.60
C GLN A 63 -0.89 1.19 -0.13
N PHE A 64 -0.18 1.28 -1.26
CA PHE A 64 0.33 0.12 -1.95
C PHE A 64 1.31 -0.65 -1.05
N PHE A 65 2.25 0.04 -0.41
CA PHE A 65 3.28 -0.57 0.42
C PHE A 65 2.83 -0.95 1.83
N ASP A 66 1.72 -0.40 2.30
CA ASP A 66 1.20 -0.68 3.62
C ASP A 66 0.24 -1.88 3.61
N THR A 67 0.74 -3.00 4.11
CA THR A 67 0.02 -4.28 4.22
C THR A 67 -0.89 -4.35 5.45
N ALA A 68 -0.75 -3.43 6.40
CA ALA A 68 -1.51 -3.41 7.65
C ALA A 68 -2.84 -2.66 7.52
N LEU A 69 -3.13 -2.04 6.37
CA LEU A 69 -4.27 -1.15 6.12
C LEU A 69 -5.65 -1.79 6.05
N HIS A 70 -5.87 -2.92 6.74
CA HIS A 70 -7.21 -3.46 6.90
C HIS A 70 -8.08 -2.71 7.93
N ASN A 71 -7.58 -1.67 8.63
CA ASN A 71 -8.34 -0.93 9.66
C ASN A 71 -8.15 0.61 9.60
N LEU A 72 -8.44 1.21 8.45
CA LEU A 72 -7.95 2.55 8.13
C LEU A 72 -8.66 3.78 8.74
N PRO A 73 -9.99 3.84 8.93
CA PRO A 73 -10.61 5.15 9.25
C PRO A 73 -10.13 5.76 10.57
N LEU A 74 -9.88 4.92 11.59
CA LEU A 74 -9.44 5.38 12.90
C LEU A 74 -7.94 5.68 12.93
N TYR A 75 -7.12 4.90 12.20
CA TYR A 75 -5.70 5.15 12.12
C TYR A 75 -5.40 6.41 11.31
N GLU A 76 -6.05 6.61 10.15
CA GLU A 76 -5.95 7.83 9.35
C GLU A 76 -6.36 9.05 10.18
N LYS A 77 -7.53 8.97 10.83
CA LYS A 77 -7.99 10.06 11.70
C LYS A 77 -7.01 10.35 12.84
N ALA A 78 -6.44 9.32 13.46
CA ALA A 78 -5.44 9.49 14.50
C ALA A 78 -4.17 10.14 13.93
N ALA A 79 -3.64 9.64 12.81
CA ALA A 79 -2.45 10.18 12.15
C ALA A 79 -2.63 11.66 11.77
N ASP A 80 -3.80 12.05 11.26
CA ASP A 80 -4.09 13.44 10.90
C ASP A 80 -4.18 14.36 12.11
N LEU A 81 -4.67 13.87 13.26
CA LEU A 81 -4.63 14.61 14.53
C LEU A 81 -3.21 14.72 15.06
N LEU A 82 -2.42 13.64 15.00
CA LEU A 82 -1.04 13.62 15.48
C LEU A 82 -0.14 14.60 14.73
N LYS A 83 -0.35 14.81 13.43
CA LYS A 83 0.39 15.80 12.62
C LYS A 83 0.22 17.24 13.09
N GLN A 84 -0.81 17.53 13.89
CA GLN A 84 -1.14 18.88 14.36
C GLN A 84 -0.57 19.18 15.76
N LEU A 85 0.00 18.18 16.43
CA LEU A 85 0.53 18.31 17.78
C LEU A 85 1.92 18.92 17.77
N ASP A 86 2.25 19.65 18.84
CA ASP A 86 3.62 20.03 19.14
C ASP A 86 4.38 18.89 19.86
N ASP A 87 5.66 19.14 20.15
CA ASP A 87 6.53 18.14 20.75
C ASP A 87 6.07 17.73 22.18
N GLU A 88 5.54 18.67 22.97
CA GLU A 88 5.08 18.39 24.34
C GLU A 88 3.87 17.46 24.32
N ASP A 89 2.88 17.78 23.49
CA ASP A 89 1.68 16.97 23.33
C ASP A 89 2.00 15.60 22.70
N MET A 90 2.91 15.55 21.72
CA MET A 90 3.35 14.29 21.11
C MET A 90 4.00 13.36 22.16
N ILE A 91 4.83 13.89 23.07
CA ILE A 91 5.45 13.12 24.16
C ILE A 91 4.38 12.56 25.12
N ALA A 92 3.35 13.34 25.43
CA ALA A 92 2.25 12.88 26.28
C ALA A 92 1.48 11.73 25.62
N VAL A 93 1.18 11.83 24.33
CA VAL A 93 0.52 10.76 23.58
C VAL A 93 1.37 9.50 23.53
N ILE A 94 2.67 9.61 23.22
CA ILE A 94 3.59 8.46 23.20
C ILE A 94 3.61 7.75 24.55
N SER A 95 3.61 8.50 25.66
CA SER A 95 3.58 7.93 27.01
C SER A 95 2.31 7.11 27.27
N ILE A 96 1.16 7.58 26.79
CA ILE A 96 -0.11 6.83 26.87
C ILE A 96 -0.03 5.57 26.01
N LEU A 97 0.45 5.66 24.77
CA LEU A 97 0.58 4.53 23.86
C LEU A 97 1.50 3.44 24.43
N HIS A 98 2.64 3.82 25.00
CA HIS A 98 3.54 2.88 25.69
C HIS A 98 2.83 2.14 26.83
N ARG A 99 2.07 2.86 27.66
CA ARG A 99 1.30 2.25 28.75
C ARG A 99 0.24 1.27 28.22
N LEU A 100 -0.43 1.59 27.12
CA LEU A 100 -1.44 0.71 26.52
C LEU A 100 -0.79 -0.54 25.91
N ALA A 101 0.28 -0.39 25.14
CA ALA A 101 1.00 -1.50 24.54
C ALA A 101 1.58 -2.48 25.57
N ALA A 102 2.04 -1.97 26.72
CA ALA A 102 2.55 -2.80 27.82
C ALA A 102 1.46 -3.61 28.54
N ARG A 103 0.18 -3.19 28.49
CA ARG A 103 -0.94 -3.94 29.11
C ARG A 103 -1.44 -5.12 28.27
N HIS A 104 -1.02 -5.20 27.02
CA HIS A 104 -1.43 -6.25 26.07
C HIS A 104 -0.30 -7.26 25.76
N LYS A 105 0.79 -7.23 26.54
CA LYS A 105 1.78 -8.30 26.64
C LYS A 105 1.56 -9.08 27.92
#